data_AF-A0A2E8EXI9-F1
#
_entry.id   AF-A0A2E8EXI9-F1
#
_cell.length_a   1.000
_cell.length_b   1.000
_cell.length_c   1.000
_cell.angle_alpha   90.00
_cell.angle_beta   90.00
_cell.angle_gamma   90.00
#
_symmetry.space_group_name_H-M   'P 1'
#
loop_
_entity.id
_entity.type
_entity.pdbx_description
1 polymer ?
#
loop_
_entity_poly.entity_id
_entity_poly.type
_entity_poly.pdbx_seq_one_letter_code
_entity_poly.pdbx_strand_id
1 'polypeptide(L)'
;MIKHFLSYLISISALPGLVFWLFYHSDIKSHEHLFESQETAHVNLQSRAIASHFRNIESDLAILSELHELRQFAEGHEDFSSKELGDDFLSISLRKGIYDQIRFIGKTGQEILRINYNKGKPILVPKDQLQNKIGRYYFKKIMNLNKEKVYVSPLDLNFEKGEVEKPFKPVIRFG
;
A
#
# COMPACT_ATOMS: atom_id res chain seq x y z
N MET A 1 42.20 25.36 -59.95
CA MET A 1 42.58 24.12 -59.21
C MET A 1 41.85 23.97 -57.87
N ILE A 2 41.89 24.95 -56.96
CA ILE A 2 41.27 24.86 -55.63
C ILE A 2 39.77 24.52 -55.63
N LYS A 3 38.96 25.11 -56.52
CA LYS A 3 37.51 24.83 -56.59
C LYS A 3 37.19 23.35 -56.93
N HIS A 4 37.95 22.73 -57.82
CA HIS A 4 37.75 21.32 -58.17
C HIS A 4 38.18 20.38 -57.05
N PHE A 5 39.30 20.69 -56.38
CA PHE A 5 39.77 19.95 -55.21
C PHE A 5 38.73 19.94 -54.08
N LEU A 6 38.13 21.10 -53.78
CA LEU A 6 37.04 21.22 -52.79
C LEU A 6 35.81 20.38 -53.17
N SER A 7 35.42 20.37 -54.45
CA SER A 7 34.26 19.59 -54.90
C SER A 7 34.46 18.09 -54.69
N TYR A 8 35.64 17.55 -55.02
CA TYR A 8 35.93 16.12 -54.84
C TYR A 8 36.00 15.75 -53.35
N LEU A 9 36.59 16.61 -52.52
CA LEU A 9 36.66 16.39 -51.08
C LEU A 9 35.27 16.28 -50.46
N ILE A 10 34.35 17.21 -50.80
CA ILE A 10 32.97 17.22 -50.30
C ILE A 10 32.23 15.95 -50.74
N SER A 11 32.34 15.56 -52.00
CA SER A 11 31.68 14.35 -52.52
C SER A 11 32.19 13.07 -51.84
N ILE A 12 33.49 13.00 -51.55
CA ILE A 12 34.09 11.84 -50.86
C ILE A 12 33.70 11.82 -49.39
N SER A 13 33.61 12.96 -48.71
CA SER A 13 33.27 13.02 -47.28
C SER A 13 31.77 12.92 -46.99
N ALA A 14 30.90 13.22 -47.95
CA ALA A 14 29.45 13.26 -47.74
C ALA A 14 28.86 11.90 -47.37
N LEU A 15 29.28 10.82 -48.06
CA LEU A 15 28.79 9.47 -47.79
C LEU A 15 29.19 8.96 -46.40
N PRO A 16 30.48 9.00 -45.99
CA PRO A 16 30.87 8.67 -44.63
C PRO A 16 30.17 9.53 -43.59
N GLY A 17 30.03 10.84 -43.84
CA GLY A 17 29.33 11.75 -42.94
C GLY A 17 27.86 11.37 -42.73
N LEU A 18 27.15 11.00 -43.80
CA LEU A 18 25.77 10.52 -43.71
C LEU A 18 25.69 9.20 -42.94
N VAL A 19 26.60 8.25 -43.21
CA VAL A 19 26.66 6.97 -42.48
C VAL A 19 26.91 7.20 -41.00
N PHE A 20 27.91 8.02 -40.64
CA PHE A 20 28.18 8.39 -39.25
C PHE A 20 26.98 9.07 -38.59
N TRP A 21 26.30 9.98 -39.30
CA TRP A 21 25.10 10.64 -38.79
C TRP A 21 23.95 9.65 -38.54
N LEU A 22 23.72 8.71 -39.47
CA LEU A 22 22.71 7.65 -39.30
C LEU A 22 23.05 6.73 -38.12
N PHE A 23 24.31 6.31 -37.99
CA PHE A 23 24.77 5.51 -36.85
C PHE A 23 24.60 6.26 -35.54
N TYR A 24 25.04 7.52 -35.47
CA TYR A 24 24.88 8.36 -34.28
C TYR A 24 23.41 8.53 -33.90
N HIS A 25 22.54 8.80 -34.88
CA HIS A 25 21.11 8.95 -34.61
C HIS A 25 20.43 7.64 -34.19
N SER A 26 20.86 6.50 -34.77
CA SER A 26 20.40 5.18 -34.35
C SER A 26 20.84 4.84 -32.93
N ASP A 27 22.09 5.14 -32.59
CA ASP A 27 22.68 4.88 -31.27
C ASP A 27 21.96 5.67 -30.17
N ILE A 28 21.73 6.97 -30.39
CA ILE A 28 20.97 7.82 -29.47
C ILE A 28 19.56 7.28 -29.24
N LYS A 29 18.85 6.86 -30.30
CA LYS A 29 17.51 6.26 -30.17
C LYS A 29 17.53 4.94 -29.41
N SER A 30 18.53 4.09 -29.64
CA SER A 30 18.67 2.83 -28.91
C SER A 30 18.90 3.07 -27.42
N HIS A 31 19.70 4.07 -27.06
CA HIS A 31 19.89 4.48 -25.66
C HIS A 31 18.59 5.03 -25.04
N GLU A 32 17.86 5.88 -25.76
CA GLU A 32 16.59 6.45 -25.29
C GLU A 32 15.56 5.36 -24.97
N HIS A 33 15.34 4.41 -25.88
CA HIS A 33 14.44 3.28 -25.64
C HIS A 33 14.91 2.37 -24.50
N LEU A 34 16.21 2.19 -24.33
CA LEU A 34 16.77 1.43 -23.22
C LEU A 34 16.48 2.13 -21.88
N PHE A 35 16.67 3.44 -21.80
CA PHE A 35 16.36 4.23 -20.60
C PHE A 35 14.86 4.21 -20.27
N GLU A 36 14.00 4.43 -21.25
CA GLU A 36 12.54 4.37 -21.08
C GLU A 36 12.08 2.98 -20.61
N SER A 37 12.64 1.91 -21.20
CA SER A 37 12.31 0.53 -20.83
C SER A 37 12.74 0.21 -19.41
N GLN A 38 13.94 0.67 -19.00
CA GLN A 38 14.44 0.49 -17.63
C GLN A 38 13.61 1.26 -16.61
N GLU A 39 13.25 2.51 -16.90
CA GLU A 39 12.41 3.32 -16.02
C GLU A 39 11.03 2.67 -15.86
N THR A 40 10.42 2.24 -16.97
CA THR A 40 9.13 1.54 -16.95
C THR A 40 9.23 0.22 -16.21
N ALA A 41 10.30 -0.55 -16.41
CA ALA A 41 10.54 -1.79 -15.68
C ALA A 41 10.68 -1.53 -14.18
N HIS A 42 11.40 -0.48 -13.78
CA HIS A 42 11.57 -0.10 -12.38
C HIS A 42 10.25 0.30 -11.72
N VAL A 43 9.45 1.16 -12.36
CA VAL A 43 8.12 1.55 -11.87
C VAL A 43 7.20 0.32 -11.77
N ASN A 44 7.25 -0.58 -12.76
CA ASN A 44 6.47 -1.81 -12.75
C ASN A 44 6.88 -2.76 -11.61
N LEU A 45 8.18 -2.88 -11.33
CA LEU A 45 8.68 -3.69 -10.21
C LEU A 45 8.19 -3.13 -8.87
N GLN A 46 8.24 -1.81 -8.68
CA GLN A 46 7.72 -1.16 -7.47
C GLN A 46 6.21 -1.34 -7.32
N SER A 47 5.45 -1.16 -8.40
CA SER A 47 4.00 -1.39 -8.42
C SER A 47 3.65 -2.83 -8.05
N ARG A 48 4.39 -3.82 -8.59
CA ARG A 48 4.22 -5.23 -8.23
C ARG A 48 4.54 -5.51 -6.77
N ALA A 49 5.57 -4.88 -6.22
CA ALA A 49 5.93 -5.00 -4.81
C ALA A 49 4.82 -4.45 -3.89
N ILE A 50 4.26 -3.28 -4.21
CA ILE A 50 3.12 -2.69 -3.50
C ILE A 50 1.90 -3.60 -3.58
N ALA A 51 1.56 -4.07 -4.79
CA ALA A 51 0.43 -4.97 -4.98
C ALA A 51 0.61 -6.28 -4.20
N SER A 52 1.84 -6.79 -4.11
CA SER A 52 2.14 -7.96 -3.29
C SER A 52 1.99 -7.69 -1.80
N HIS A 53 2.40 -6.51 -1.34
CA HIS A 53 2.22 -6.10 0.05
C HIS A 53 0.74 -6.01 0.41
N PHE A 54 -0.09 -5.46 -0.47
CA PHE A 54 -1.53 -5.34 -0.26
C PHE A 54 -2.20 -6.71 -0.21
N ARG A 55 -1.84 -7.63 -1.11
CA ARG A 55 -2.33 -9.03 -1.05
C ARG A 55 -1.97 -9.73 0.26
N ASN A 56 -0.79 -9.45 0.81
CA ASN A 56 -0.41 -10.00 2.12
C ASN A 56 -1.29 -9.44 3.24
N ILE A 57 -1.61 -8.13 3.21
CA ILE A 57 -2.51 -7.51 4.18
C ILE A 57 -3.93 -8.08 4.06
N GLU A 58 -4.43 -8.27 2.83
CA GLU A 58 -5.73 -8.91 2.58
C GLU A 58 -5.77 -10.34 3.12
N SER A 59 -4.70 -11.12 2.91
CA SER A 59 -4.56 -12.46 3.46
C SER A 59 -4.56 -12.46 5.00
N ASP A 60 -3.85 -11.52 5.61
CA ASP A 60 -3.80 -11.39 7.07
C ASP A 60 -5.16 -10.98 7.63
N LEU A 61 -5.89 -10.09 6.95
CA LEU A 61 -7.27 -9.72 7.30
C LEU A 61 -8.22 -10.90 7.16
N ALA A 62 -8.08 -11.72 6.11
CA ALA A 62 -8.88 -12.92 5.93
C ALA A 62 -8.66 -13.90 7.09
N ILE A 63 -7.40 -14.20 7.44
CA ILE A 63 -7.05 -15.06 8.59
C ILE A 63 -7.67 -14.50 9.88
N LEU A 64 -7.51 -13.20 10.14
CA LEU A 64 -8.10 -12.56 11.31
C LEU A 64 -9.62 -12.74 11.33
N SER A 65 -10.31 -12.51 10.20
CA SER A 65 -11.77 -12.63 10.10
C SER A 65 -12.30 -14.07 10.30
N GLU A 66 -11.43 -15.07 10.18
CA GLU A 66 -11.77 -16.48 10.37
C GLU A 66 -11.51 -17.00 11.78
N LEU A 67 -10.92 -16.19 12.67
CA LEU A 67 -10.74 -16.54 14.07
C LEU A 67 -12.08 -16.94 14.71
N HIS A 68 -12.07 -18.06 15.42
CA HIS A 68 -13.27 -18.68 15.96
C HIS A 68 -13.95 -17.76 16.98
N GLU A 69 -13.14 -17.09 17.79
CA GLU A 69 -13.50 -16.14 18.83
C GLU A 69 -14.24 -14.93 18.25
N LEU A 70 -13.82 -14.44 17.07
CA LEU A 70 -14.53 -13.35 16.38
C LEU A 70 -15.88 -13.80 15.83
N ARG A 71 -15.97 -15.02 15.31
CA ARG A 71 -17.24 -15.58 14.81
C ARG A 71 -18.23 -15.78 15.96
N GLN A 72 -17.79 -16.37 17.06
CA GLN A 72 -18.61 -16.52 18.26
C GLN A 72 -19.10 -15.18 18.80
N PHE A 73 -18.20 -14.18 18.85
CA PHE A 73 -18.57 -12.82 19.26
C PHE A 73 -19.59 -12.20 18.31
N ALA A 74 -19.40 -12.33 17.00
CA ALA A 74 -20.33 -11.80 16.00
C ALA A 74 -21.72 -12.45 16.07
N GLU A 75 -21.80 -13.69 16.57
CA GLU A 75 -23.03 -14.46 16.80
C GLU A 75 -23.69 -14.18 18.17
N GLY A 76 -23.04 -13.39 19.03
CA GLY A 76 -23.63 -12.92 20.30
C GLY A 76 -23.48 -13.90 21.48
N HIS A 77 -22.53 -14.83 21.41
CA HIS A 77 -22.23 -15.71 22.54
C HIS A 77 -21.48 -14.92 23.63
N GLU A 78 -22.02 -14.92 24.86
CA GLU A 78 -21.51 -14.13 26.00
C GLU A 78 -20.28 -14.75 26.69
N ASP A 79 -19.95 -16.01 26.40
CA ASP A 79 -18.83 -16.76 27.02
C ASP A 79 -17.47 -16.42 26.39
N PHE A 80 -17.28 -15.14 26.10
CA PHE A 80 -16.17 -14.62 25.33
C PHE A 80 -15.01 -14.20 26.23
N SER A 81 -13.90 -14.94 26.14
CA SER A 81 -12.62 -14.49 26.67
C SER A 81 -12.07 -13.37 25.77
N SER A 82 -12.52 -12.13 26.01
CA SER A 82 -11.96 -10.92 25.37
C SER A 82 -10.44 -10.78 25.50
N LYS A 83 -9.87 -11.53 26.44
CA LYS A 83 -8.45 -11.66 26.66
C LYS A 83 -7.76 -12.50 25.58
N GLU A 84 -8.29 -13.68 25.24
CA GLU A 84 -7.70 -14.57 24.23
C GLU A 84 -7.65 -13.90 22.86
N LEU A 85 -8.76 -13.28 22.43
CA LEU A 85 -8.76 -12.51 21.18
C LEU A 85 -7.75 -11.34 21.21
N GLY A 86 -7.60 -10.69 22.36
CA GLY A 86 -6.61 -9.65 22.55
C GLY A 86 -5.18 -10.15 22.41
N ASP A 87 -4.88 -11.32 22.96
CA ASP A 87 -3.57 -11.95 22.91
C ASP A 87 -3.20 -12.39 21.46
N ASP A 88 -4.18 -12.87 20.69
CA ASP A 88 -3.99 -13.18 19.27
C ASP A 88 -3.69 -11.93 18.43
N PHE A 89 -4.48 -10.86 18.62
CA PHE A 89 -4.28 -9.60 17.91
C PHE A 89 -2.94 -8.96 18.30
N LEU A 90 -2.55 -9.04 19.57
CA LEU A 90 -1.23 -8.59 20.06
C LEU A 90 -0.11 -9.38 19.37
N SER A 91 -0.24 -10.71 19.31
CA SER A 91 0.73 -11.60 18.68
C SER A 91 0.91 -11.29 17.20
N ILE A 92 -0.19 -11.08 16.47
CA ILE A 92 -0.15 -10.71 15.04
C ILE A 92 0.48 -9.33 14.86
N SER A 93 0.07 -8.33 15.67
CA SER A 93 0.65 -6.99 15.62
C SER A 93 2.17 -7.02 15.87
N LEU A 94 2.62 -7.80 16.87
CA LEU A 94 4.04 -7.95 17.21
C LEU A 94 4.84 -8.62 16.10
N ARG A 95 4.34 -9.75 15.56
CA ARG A 95 5.08 -10.57 14.58
C ARG A 95 5.12 -9.91 13.20
N LYS A 96 4.04 -9.25 12.79
CA LYS A 96 3.96 -8.61 11.48
C LYS A 96 4.66 -7.26 11.47
N GLY A 97 4.51 -6.47 12.53
CA GLY A 97 5.20 -5.19 12.71
C GLY A 97 4.90 -4.09 11.68
N ILE A 98 4.00 -4.36 10.73
CA ILE A 98 3.59 -3.44 9.65
C ILE A 98 2.29 -2.71 9.95
N TYR A 99 1.52 -3.18 10.94
CA TYR A 99 0.24 -2.58 11.30
C TYR A 99 0.44 -1.56 12.39
N ASP A 100 0.05 -0.32 12.12
CA ASP A 100 -0.01 0.68 13.19
C ASP A 100 -1.08 0.32 14.22
N GLN A 101 -2.23 -0.12 13.74
CA GLN A 101 -3.39 -0.45 14.55
C GLN A 101 -4.17 -1.62 13.95
N ILE A 102 -4.65 -2.50 14.81
CA ILE A 102 -5.61 -3.56 14.46
C ILE A 102 -6.85 -3.34 15.30
N ARG A 103 -8.03 -3.26 14.67
CA ARG A 103 -9.28 -2.91 15.34
C ARG A 103 -10.37 -3.91 15.00
N PHE A 104 -11.16 -4.27 15.99
CA PHE A 104 -12.45 -4.92 15.78
C PHE A 104 -13.55 -3.93 16.16
N ILE A 105 -14.40 -3.61 15.18
CA ILE A 105 -15.46 -2.60 15.30
C ILE A 105 -16.80 -3.30 15.16
N GLY A 106 -17.68 -3.10 16.13
CA GLY A 106 -19.02 -3.70 16.14
C GLY A 106 -19.94 -3.06 15.10
N LYS A 107 -21.09 -3.71 14.87
CA LYS A 107 -22.13 -3.23 13.93
C LYS A 107 -22.66 -1.83 14.27
N THR A 108 -22.53 -1.40 15.52
CA THR A 108 -22.91 -0.05 16.00
C THR A 108 -21.83 1.01 15.76
N GLY A 109 -20.69 0.64 15.16
CA GLY A 109 -19.54 1.51 14.95
C GLY A 109 -18.65 1.69 16.19
N GLN A 110 -18.99 1.08 17.32
CA GLN A 110 -18.17 1.10 18.52
C GLN A 110 -16.97 0.14 18.37
N GLU A 111 -15.76 0.64 18.65
CA GLU A 111 -14.58 -0.20 18.82
C GLU A 111 -14.79 -1.15 20.01
N ILE A 112 -14.62 -2.45 19.77
CA ILE A 112 -14.69 -3.52 20.78
C ILE A 112 -13.29 -3.90 21.23
N LEU A 113 -12.35 -3.94 20.29
CA LEU A 113 -10.95 -4.25 20.52
C LEU A 113 -10.07 -3.36 19.65
N ARG A 114 -8.96 -2.89 20.22
CA ARG A 114 -7.96 -2.12 19.49
C ARG A 114 -6.57 -2.41 20.02
N ILE A 115 -5.66 -2.83 19.14
CA ILE A 115 -4.23 -2.90 19.40
C ILE A 115 -3.56 -1.72 18.71
N ASN A 116 -2.67 -1.03 19.44
CA ASN A 116 -1.76 -0.04 18.86
C ASN A 116 -0.34 -0.60 18.91
N TYR A 117 0.38 -0.61 17.78
CA TYR A 117 1.72 -1.21 17.69
C TYR A 117 2.81 -0.45 18.45
N ASN A 118 2.64 0.87 18.64
CA ASN A 118 3.48 1.71 19.49
C ASN A 118 4.99 1.48 19.35
N LYS A 119 5.49 1.55 18.10
CA LYS A 119 6.92 1.46 17.77
C LYS A 119 7.59 0.17 18.28
N GLY A 120 6.98 -0.98 18.02
CA GLY A 120 7.53 -2.30 18.38
C GLY A 120 7.09 -2.82 19.74
N LYS A 121 6.14 -2.14 20.39
CA LYS A 121 5.55 -2.57 21.67
C LYS A 121 4.02 -2.53 21.55
N PRO A 122 3.41 -3.51 20.86
CA PRO A 122 1.97 -3.53 20.71
C PRO A 122 1.29 -3.62 22.07
N ILE A 123 0.26 -2.79 22.26
CA ILE A 123 -0.54 -2.77 23.48
C ILE A 123 -2.02 -2.76 23.14
N LEU A 124 -2.76 -3.54 23.93
CA LEU A 124 -4.21 -3.54 23.95
C LEU A 124 -4.70 -2.24 24.58
N VAL A 125 -5.56 -1.54 23.86
CA VAL A 125 -6.12 -0.28 24.31
C VAL A 125 -7.22 -0.54 25.35
N PRO A 126 -7.18 0.15 26.50
CA PRO A 126 -8.22 0.06 27.53
C PRO A 126 -9.62 0.41 27.01
N LYS A 127 -10.66 -0.23 27.58
CA LYS A 127 -12.07 -0.09 27.13
C LYS A 127 -12.57 1.36 27.14
N ASP A 128 -12.13 2.16 28.09
CA ASP A 128 -12.46 3.59 28.24
C ASP A 128 -11.87 4.48 27.13
N GLN A 129 -10.87 3.99 26.40
CA GLN A 129 -10.22 4.72 25.29
C GLN A 129 -10.67 4.26 23.90
N LEU A 130 -11.56 3.28 23.84
CA LEU A 130 -12.18 2.79 22.61
C LEU A 130 -13.18 3.82 22.10
N GLN A 131 -13.15 4.08 20.80
CA GLN A 131 -13.94 5.15 20.19
C GLN A 131 -15.08 4.61 19.34
N ASN A 132 -16.13 5.42 19.21
CA ASN A 132 -17.16 5.20 18.22
C ASN A 132 -16.75 5.81 16.88
N LYS A 133 -16.75 5.00 15.82
CA LYS A 133 -16.36 5.37 14.45
C LYS A 133 -17.53 5.33 13.46
N ILE A 134 -18.77 5.24 13.93
CA ILE A 134 -19.98 5.18 13.08
C ILE A 134 -20.06 6.32 12.07
N GLY A 135 -19.60 7.52 12.45
CA GLY A 135 -19.59 8.70 11.59
C GLY A 135 -18.53 8.69 10.49
N ARG A 136 -17.55 7.77 10.54
CA ARG A 136 -16.42 7.75 9.61
C ARG A 136 -16.81 7.13 8.27
N TYR A 137 -16.31 7.73 7.19
CA TYR A 137 -16.64 7.28 5.83
C TYR A 137 -16.25 5.82 5.57
N TYR A 138 -15.09 5.37 6.07
CA TYR A 138 -14.61 4.00 5.87
C TYR A 138 -15.54 2.98 6.53
N PHE A 139 -16.11 3.30 7.70
CA PHE A 139 -17.04 2.42 8.39
C PHE A 139 -18.29 2.20 7.54
N LYS A 140 -18.86 3.29 7.00
CA LYS A 140 -20.03 3.21 6.10
C LYS A 140 -19.73 2.41 4.82
N LYS A 141 -18.52 2.53 4.27
CA LYS A 141 -18.10 1.77 3.08
C LYS A 141 -17.98 0.28 3.37
N ILE A 142 -17.34 -0.09 4.48
CA ILE A 142 -17.18 -1.49 4.93
C ILE A 142 -18.55 -2.12 5.22
N MET A 143 -19.43 -1.43 5.94
CA MET A 143 -20.76 -1.95 6.28
C MET A 143 -21.67 -2.20 5.06
N ASN A 144 -21.36 -1.58 3.91
CA ASN A 144 -22.08 -1.79 2.65
C ASN A 144 -21.45 -2.88 1.77
N LEU A 145 -20.35 -3.51 2.21
CA LEU A 145 -19.72 -4.60 1.46
C LEU A 145 -20.45 -5.93 1.71
N ASN A 146 -20.40 -6.77 0.69
CA ASN A 146 -20.76 -8.18 0.84
C ASN A 146 -19.70 -8.88 1.69
N LYS A 147 -20.10 -9.95 2.39
CA LYS A 147 -19.19 -10.85 3.10
C LYS A 147 -18.03 -11.26 2.17
N GLU A 148 -16.84 -11.42 2.75
CA GLU A 148 -15.58 -11.83 2.07
C GLU A 148 -14.99 -10.80 1.09
N LYS A 149 -15.61 -9.63 0.91
CA LYS A 149 -14.98 -8.52 0.19
C LYS A 149 -14.17 -7.65 1.14
N VAL A 150 -13.00 -7.23 0.69
CA VAL A 150 -12.13 -6.30 1.41
C VAL A 150 -12.29 -4.88 0.85
N TYR A 151 -12.45 -3.91 1.74
CA TYR A 151 -12.34 -2.49 1.45
C TYR A 151 -10.89 -2.02 1.64
N VAL A 152 -10.39 -1.25 0.69
CA VAL A 152 -9.12 -0.51 0.84
C VAL A 152 -9.40 0.98 0.73
N SER A 153 -9.01 1.75 1.75
CA SER A 153 -9.19 3.20 1.74
C SER A 153 -8.18 3.89 0.83
N PRO A 154 -8.46 5.11 0.32
CA PRO A 154 -7.40 5.98 -0.15
C PRO A 154 -6.43 6.29 0.99
N LEU A 155 -5.22 6.74 0.65
CA LEU A 155 -4.27 7.28 1.61
C LEU A 155 -4.85 8.55 2.23
N ASP A 156 -5.04 8.56 3.55
CA ASP A 156 -5.52 9.73 4.30
C ASP A 156 -4.71 9.96 5.57
N LEU A 157 -5.02 11.00 6.34
CA LEU A 157 -4.43 11.21 7.65
C LEU A 157 -5.21 10.47 8.74
N ASN A 158 -4.50 9.98 9.76
CA ASN A 158 -5.16 9.36 10.89
C ASN A 158 -5.99 10.37 11.70
N PHE A 159 -7.17 9.94 12.15
CA PHE A 159 -8.06 10.72 12.98
C PHE A 159 -8.36 9.99 14.30
N GLU A 160 -7.99 10.62 15.40
CA GLU A 160 -8.20 10.11 16.74
C GLU A 160 -8.83 11.19 17.62
N LYS A 161 -9.79 10.80 18.47
CA LYS A 161 -10.52 11.71 19.37
C LYS A 161 -11.16 12.93 18.66
N GLY A 162 -11.54 12.77 17.39
CA GLY A 162 -12.18 13.81 16.60
C GLY A 162 -11.23 14.75 15.85
N GLU A 163 -9.92 14.61 16.05
CA GLU A 163 -8.91 15.48 15.44
C GLU A 163 -7.94 14.68 14.56
N VAL A 164 -7.26 15.38 13.64
CA VAL A 164 -6.15 14.80 12.87
C VAL A 164 -4.98 14.56 13.82
N GLU A 165 -4.46 13.34 13.84
CA GLU A 165 -3.31 12.97 14.67
C GLU A 165 -2.07 13.81 14.29
N LYS A 166 -1.37 14.33 15.31
CA LYS A 166 -0.09 15.03 15.17
C LYS A 166 1.01 14.27 15.92
N PRO A 167 2.21 14.10 15.34
CA PRO A 167 2.61 14.49 13.98
C PRO A 167 1.78 13.78 12.91
N PHE A 168 1.59 14.43 11.76
CA PHE A 168 0.72 13.91 10.70
C PHE A 168 1.12 12.52 10.28
N LYS A 169 0.15 11.61 10.33
CA LYS A 169 0.36 10.19 10.09
C LYS A 169 -0.50 9.72 8.92
N PRO A 170 0.08 9.52 7.73
CA PRO A 170 -0.64 8.99 6.60
C PRO A 170 -0.95 7.50 6.81
N VAL A 171 -2.17 7.07 6.53
CA VAL A 171 -2.67 5.72 6.76
C VAL A 171 -3.52 5.22 5.59
N ILE A 172 -3.43 3.93 5.34
CA ILE A 172 -4.34 3.16 4.48
C ILE A 172 -5.05 2.17 5.38
N ARG A 173 -6.36 2.05 5.23
CA ARG A 173 -7.19 1.15 6.03
C ARG A 173 -7.69 0.00 5.18
N PHE A 174 -7.65 -1.19 5.76
CA PHE A 174 -8.19 -2.43 5.23
C PHE A 174 -9.30 -2.90 6.18
N GLY A 175 -10.42 -3.39 5.65
CA GLY A 175 -11.52 -3.90 6.46
C GLY A 175 -12.69 -4.43 5.66
#